data_AF-A0A376RKF7-F1
#
_entry.id   AF-A0A376RKF7-F1
#
_cell.length_a   1.000
_cell.length_b   1.000
_cell.length_c   1.000
_cell.angle_alpha   90.00
_cell.angle_beta   90.00
_cell.angle_gamma   90.00
#
_symmetry.space_group_name_H-M   'P 1'
#
loop_
_entity.id
_entity.type
_entity.pdbx_description
1 polymer ?
#
loop_
_entity_poly.entity_id
_entity_poly.type
_entity_poly.pdbx_seq_one_letter_code
_entity_poly.pdbx_strand_id
1 'polypeptide(L)'
;MGAQLTGDDRVRGVMFTGSTEVATLLQRNIASRLDAQGRPIPLIAETGGMNAMIVDSSALTEQVVVDVLASAFDSAGQRCSALRVLCLQDEIADHTLKMLRGAMAECRMGNPGRLTTDIGPVIDSEAKANIERHIQTMRSKGRPVFQAVRGKQRRCP
;
A
#
# COMPACT_ATOMS: atom_id res chain seq x y z
N MET A 1 -9.47 24.00 -2.45
CA MET A 1 -9.49 23.56 -3.87
C MET A 1 -10.43 22.38 -4.11
N GLY A 2 -10.11 21.13 -3.73
CA GLY A 2 -10.94 19.96 -4.08
C GLY A 2 -12.41 20.05 -3.68
N ALA A 3 -12.69 20.34 -2.40
CA ALA A 3 -14.06 20.49 -1.90
C ALA A 3 -14.85 21.65 -2.56
N GLN A 4 -14.15 22.76 -2.87
CA GLN A 4 -14.76 23.91 -3.55
C GLN A 4 -15.18 23.55 -4.98
N LEU A 5 -14.33 22.82 -5.71
CA LEU A 5 -14.66 22.36 -7.06
C LEU A 5 -15.87 21.42 -7.04
N THR A 6 -15.93 20.48 -6.09
CA THR A 6 -17.07 19.57 -5.98
C THR A 6 -18.36 20.24 -5.50
N GLY A 7 -18.28 21.46 -4.95
CA GLY A 7 -19.44 22.26 -4.58
C GLY A 7 -19.97 23.15 -5.72
N ASP A 8 -19.22 23.34 -6.80
CA ASP A 8 -19.63 24.21 -7.91
C ASP A 8 -20.72 23.53 -8.76
N ASP A 9 -21.84 24.22 -8.97
CA ASP A 9 -23.00 23.72 -9.71
C ASP A 9 -22.70 23.32 -11.15
N ARG A 10 -21.62 23.86 -11.74
CA ARG A 10 -21.18 23.53 -13.10
C ARG A 10 -20.51 22.16 -13.17
N VAL A 11 -20.05 21.60 -12.05
CA VAL A 11 -19.45 20.26 -12.02
C VAL A 11 -20.54 19.20 -12.13
N ARG A 12 -20.45 18.37 -13.17
CA ARG A 12 -21.44 17.34 -13.52
C ARG A 12 -20.97 15.92 -13.30
N GLY A 13 -19.80 15.75 -12.69
CA GLY A 13 -19.26 14.45 -12.31
C GLY A 13 -17.93 14.60 -11.59
N VAL A 14 -17.59 13.62 -10.76
CA VAL A 14 -16.34 13.58 -10.00
C VAL A 14 -15.65 12.24 -10.25
N MET A 15 -14.38 12.29 -10.65
CA MET A 15 -13.50 11.12 -10.75
C MET A 15 -12.39 11.29 -9.71
N PHE A 16 -12.28 10.34 -8.80
CA PHE A 16 -11.39 10.43 -7.65
C PHE A 16 -10.62 9.13 -7.46
N THR A 17 -9.32 9.24 -7.17
CA THR A 17 -8.48 8.13 -6.71
C THR A 17 -7.76 8.55 -5.44
N GLY A 18 -7.94 7.83 -4.34
CA GLY A 18 -7.35 8.20 -3.06
C GLY A 18 -7.91 7.44 -1.87
N SER A 19 -7.95 8.08 -0.70
CA SER A 19 -8.43 7.41 0.51
C SER A 19 -9.97 7.28 0.55
N THR A 20 -10.45 6.22 1.18
CA THR A 20 -11.88 5.99 1.43
C THR A 20 -12.52 7.13 2.23
N GLU A 21 -11.76 7.72 3.15
CA GLU A 21 -12.19 8.86 3.96
C GLU A 21 -12.51 10.07 3.08
N VAL A 22 -11.62 10.42 2.16
CA VAL A 22 -11.84 11.55 1.24
C VAL A 22 -12.95 11.23 0.24
N ALA A 23 -12.99 10.00 -0.31
CA ALA A 23 -14.09 9.58 -1.18
C ALA A 23 -15.46 9.70 -0.49
N THR A 24 -15.54 9.33 0.79
CA THR A 24 -16.76 9.45 1.60
C THR A 24 -17.16 10.91 1.81
N LEU A 25 -16.19 11.80 2.05
CA LEU A 25 -16.45 13.24 2.13
C LEU A 25 -16.95 13.81 0.80
N LEU A 26 -16.35 13.41 -0.32
CA LEU A 26 -16.79 13.82 -1.65
C LEU A 26 -18.21 13.34 -1.95
N GLN A 27 -18.51 12.07 -1.65
CA GLN A 27 -19.85 11.50 -1.79
C GLN A 27 -20.89 12.32 -1.00
N ARG A 28 -20.60 12.65 0.27
CA ARG A 28 -21.49 13.48 1.10
C ARG A 28 -21.71 14.87 0.51
N ASN A 29 -20.65 15.50 0.01
CA ASN A 29 -20.73 16.85 -0.57
C ASN A 29 -21.59 16.92 -1.82
N ILE A 30 -21.56 15.87 -2.66
CA ILE A 30 -22.34 15.85 -3.91
C ILE A 30 -23.71 15.18 -3.76
N ALA A 31 -24.00 14.50 -2.64
CA ALA A 31 -25.21 13.71 -2.46
C ALA A 31 -26.50 14.53 -2.58
N SER A 32 -26.48 15.79 -2.16
CA SER A 32 -27.62 16.71 -2.28
C SER A 32 -27.73 17.40 -3.64
N ARG A 33 -26.79 17.15 -4.55
CA ARG A 33 -26.72 17.83 -5.84
C ARG A 33 -27.43 17.00 -6.91
N LEU A 34 -28.29 17.67 -7.66
CA LEU A 34 -28.94 17.11 -8.82
C LEU A 34 -28.53 17.85 -10.08
N ASP A 35 -28.53 17.10 -11.17
CA ASP A 35 -28.28 17.59 -12.50
C ASP A 35 -29.56 18.26 -13.06
N ALA A 36 -29.48 18.89 -14.23
CA ALA A 36 -30.63 19.63 -14.81
C ALA A 36 -31.86 18.74 -15.10
N GLN A 37 -31.68 17.42 -15.12
CA GLN A 37 -32.72 16.41 -15.32
C GLN A 37 -33.17 15.77 -13.99
N GLY A 38 -32.71 16.30 -12.85
CA GLY A 38 -33.04 15.78 -11.52
C GLY A 38 -32.26 14.51 -11.14
N ARG A 39 -31.16 14.18 -11.82
CA ARG A 39 -30.37 12.98 -11.56
C ARG A 39 -29.20 13.26 -10.62
N PRO A 40 -28.77 12.32 -9.77
CA PRO A 40 -27.59 12.49 -8.93
C PRO A 40 -26.33 12.76 -9.75
N ILE A 41 -25.42 13.57 -9.20
CA ILE A 41 -24.10 13.79 -9.81
C ILE A 41 -23.25 12.50 -9.69
N PRO A 42 -22.71 11.95 -10.80
CA PRO A 42 -21.91 10.74 -10.77
C PRO A 42 -20.58 10.94 -10.02
N LEU A 43 -20.21 9.95 -9.21
CA LEU A 43 -18.91 9.83 -8.57
C LEU A 43 -18.32 8.46 -8.91
N ILE A 44 -17.14 8.49 -9.52
CA ILE A 44 -16.28 7.32 -9.68
C ILE A 44 -15.14 7.48 -8.67
N ALA A 45 -15.09 6.61 -7.67
CA ALA A 45 -14.11 6.68 -6.59
C ALA A 45 -13.33 5.38 -6.47
N GLU A 46 -12.09 5.40 -6.95
CA GLU A 46 -11.12 4.33 -6.74
C GLU A 46 -10.42 4.53 -5.39
N THR A 47 -10.59 3.58 -4.48
CA THR A 47 -10.09 3.69 -3.10
C THR A 47 -9.10 2.59 -2.76
N GLY A 48 -8.57 2.61 -1.53
CA GLY A 48 -7.60 1.62 -1.08
C GLY A 48 -8.18 0.20 -0.96
N GLY A 49 -7.30 -0.79 -0.81
CA GLY A 49 -7.65 -2.20 -0.64
C GLY A 49 -6.81 -2.89 0.43
N MET A 50 -7.37 -3.96 1.01
CA MET A 50 -6.65 -4.88 1.90
C MET A 50 -6.38 -6.19 1.16
N ASN A 51 -5.42 -6.14 0.23
CA ASN A 51 -5.20 -7.24 -0.71
C ASN A 51 -4.49 -8.41 -0.04
N ALA A 52 -4.98 -9.62 -0.31
CA ALA A 52 -4.44 -10.85 0.24
C ALA A 52 -3.93 -11.78 -0.85
N MET A 53 -2.93 -12.60 -0.51
CA MET A 53 -2.46 -13.73 -1.31
C MET A 53 -2.57 -14.99 -0.46
N ILE A 54 -3.23 -16.01 -0.98
CA ILE A 54 -3.40 -17.31 -0.32
C ILE A 54 -2.49 -18.31 -1.02
N VAL A 55 -1.69 -19.02 -0.25
CA VAL A 55 -0.70 -19.98 -0.76
C VAL A 55 -0.88 -21.31 -0.05
N ASP A 56 -1.11 -22.36 -0.84
CA ASP A 56 -1.25 -23.73 -0.36
C ASP A 56 0.07 -24.52 -0.51
N SER A 57 0.07 -25.75 0.01
CA SER A 57 1.24 -26.62 -0.01
C SER A 57 1.64 -27.12 -1.40
N SER A 58 0.82 -26.90 -2.43
CA SER A 58 1.15 -27.24 -3.82
C SER A 58 1.98 -26.16 -4.52
N ALA A 59 2.01 -24.95 -3.96
CA ALA A 59 2.75 -23.84 -4.54
C ALA A 59 4.27 -24.01 -4.41
N LEU A 60 4.99 -23.62 -5.46
CA LEU A 60 6.45 -23.58 -5.44
C LEU A 60 6.93 -22.41 -4.58
N THR A 61 7.64 -22.71 -3.48
CA THR A 61 8.02 -21.70 -2.47
C THR A 61 8.86 -20.57 -3.07
N GLU A 62 9.81 -20.88 -3.96
CA GLU A 62 10.68 -19.90 -4.59
C GLU A 62 9.91 -18.88 -5.41
N GLN A 63 8.93 -19.35 -6.19
CA GLN A 63 8.06 -18.49 -7.00
C GLN A 63 7.19 -17.60 -6.10
N VAL A 64 6.61 -18.18 -5.05
CA VAL A 64 5.81 -17.44 -4.06
C VAL A 64 6.63 -16.32 -3.43
N VAL A 65 7.87 -16.58 -3.02
CA VAL A 65 8.71 -15.56 -2.39
C VAL A 65 8.99 -14.39 -3.33
N VAL A 66 9.31 -14.67 -4.61
CA VAL A 66 9.53 -13.62 -5.62
C VAL A 66 8.27 -12.78 -5.82
N ASP A 67 7.12 -13.43 -5.99
CA ASP A 67 5.85 -12.75 -6.24
C ASP A 67 5.40 -11.94 -5.02
N VAL A 68 5.63 -12.45 -3.80
CA VAL A 68 5.37 -11.72 -2.55
C VAL A 68 6.27 -10.49 -2.44
N LEU A 69 7.57 -10.60 -2.74
CA LEU A 69 8.48 -9.46 -2.67
C LEU A 69 8.05 -8.34 -3.62
N ALA A 70 7.78 -8.70 -4.87
CA ALA A 70 7.31 -7.76 -5.89
C ALA A 70 5.95 -7.16 -5.51
N SER A 71 5.01 -7.96 -5.02
CA SER A 71 3.67 -7.48 -4.71
C SER A 71 3.60 -6.63 -3.45
N ALA A 72 4.42 -6.93 -2.43
CA ALA A 72 4.35 -6.26 -1.12
C ALA A 72 5.27 -5.04 -1.01
N PHE A 73 6.47 -5.10 -1.61
CA PHE A 73 7.53 -4.12 -1.34
C PHE A 73 7.94 -3.27 -2.54
N ASP A 74 7.58 -3.66 -3.77
CA ASP A 74 7.77 -2.79 -4.94
C ASP A 74 7.10 -1.42 -4.69
N SER A 75 7.76 -0.35 -5.14
CA SER A 75 7.35 1.02 -4.88
C SER A 75 7.14 1.34 -3.39
N ALA A 76 7.91 0.68 -2.51
CA ALA A 76 7.75 0.70 -1.05
C ALA A 76 6.35 0.32 -0.57
N GLY A 77 5.62 -0.50 -1.34
CA GLY A 77 4.26 -0.92 -1.03
C GLY A 77 3.21 0.19 -1.16
N GLN A 78 3.52 1.30 -1.85
CA GLN A 78 2.64 2.46 -2.04
C GLN A 78 1.71 2.31 -3.26
N ARG A 79 1.29 1.08 -3.56
CA ARG A 79 0.31 0.78 -4.62
C ARG A 79 -1.00 0.36 -3.97
N CYS A 80 -2.13 0.74 -4.56
CA CYS A 80 -3.46 0.29 -4.10
C CYS A 80 -3.62 -1.23 -4.22
N SER A 81 -2.92 -1.84 -5.18
CA SER A 81 -2.87 -3.29 -5.42
C SER A 81 -1.79 -4.04 -4.62
N ALA A 82 -0.98 -3.34 -3.79
CA ALA A 82 0.09 -4.00 -3.06
C ALA A 82 -0.44 -5.07 -2.10
N LEU A 83 0.30 -6.17 -1.97
CA LEU A 83 0.01 -7.25 -1.04
C LEU A 83 0.09 -6.76 0.40
N ARG A 84 -0.98 -6.95 1.19
CA ARG A 84 -1.07 -6.55 2.60
C ARG A 84 -1.09 -7.74 3.55
N VAL A 85 -1.68 -8.86 3.12
CA VAL A 85 -1.84 -10.07 3.94
C VAL A 85 -1.42 -11.30 3.14
N LEU A 86 -0.35 -11.96 3.56
CA LEU A 86 0.04 -13.26 3.02
C LEU A 86 -0.54 -14.36 3.94
N CYS A 87 -1.40 -15.20 3.38
CA CYS A 87 -1.98 -16.36 4.05
C CYS A 87 -1.27 -17.61 3.56
N LEU A 88 -0.54 -18.28 4.45
CA LEU A 88 0.19 -19.51 4.14
C LEU A 88 -0.51 -20.70 4.80
N GLN A 89 -0.61 -21.81 4.09
CA GLN A 89 -1.01 -23.08 4.68
C GLN A 89 0.06 -23.53 5.70
N ASP A 90 -0.40 -24.07 6.85
CA ASP A 90 0.44 -24.33 8.01
C ASP A 90 1.68 -25.19 7.70
N GLU A 91 1.56 -26.20 6.83
CA GLU A 91 2.63 -27.12 6.49
C GLU A 91 3.84 -26.45 5.80
N ILE A 92 3.61 -25.36 5.05
CA ILE A 92 4.66 -24.65 4.31
C ILE A 92 5.06 -23.31 4.94
N ALA A 93 4.34 -22.88 5.98
CA ALA A 93 4.45 -21.52 6.52
C ALA A 93 5.86 -21.19 6.99
N ASP A 94 6.45 -22.04 7.84
CA ASP A 94 7.78 -21.79 8.42
C ASP A 94 8.90 -21.75 7.39
N HIS A 95 8.87 -22.69 6.44
CA HIS A 95 9.83 -22.77 5.34
C HIS A 95 9.76 -21.52 4.45
N THR A 96 8.54 -21.18 4.02
CA THR A 96 8.28 -20.01 3.17
C THR A 96 8.69 -18.71 3.86
N LEU A 97 8.34 -18.55 5.14
CA LEU A 97 8.72 -17.37 5.93
C LEU A 97 10.23 -17.25 6.13
N LYS A 98 10.95 -18.36 6.28
CA LYS A 98 12.41 -18.36 6.37
C LYS A 98 13.04 -17.87 5.07
N MET A 99 12.60 -18.39 3.93
CA MET A 99 13.09 -17.99 2.61
C MET A 99 12.74 -16.52 2.31
N LEU A 100 11.50 -16.11 2.60
CA LEU A 100 11.06 -14.73 2.45
C LEU A 100 11.92 -13.76 3.26
N ARG A 101 12.21 -14.05 4.53
CA ARG A 101 13.08 -13.21 5.37
C ARG A 101 14.50 -13.12 4.82
N GLY A 102 15.03 -14.22 4.29
CA GLY A 102 16.33 -14.23 3.62
C GLY A 102 16.35 -13.33 2.39
N ALA A 103 15.36 -13.48 1.51
CA ALA A 103 15.25 -12.67 0.31
C ALA A 103 15.02 -11.17 0.62
N MET A 104 14.20 -10.86 1.64
CA MET A 104 14.02 -9.49 2.14
C MET A 104 15.33 -8.86 2.65
N ALA A 105 16.24 -9.65 3.22
CA ALA A 105 17.52 -9.14 3.74
C ALA A 105 18.48 -8.71 2.62
N GLU A 106 18.32 -9.24 1.41
CA GLU A 106 19.12 -8.91 0.24
C GLU A 106 18.63 -7.63 -0.47
N CYS A 107 17.39 -7.19 -0.21
CA CYS A 107 16.82 -5.99 -0.83
C CYS A 107 17.54 -4.71 -0.41
N ARG A 108 17.95 -3.91 -1.40
CA ARG A 108 18.65 -2.64 -1.22
C ARG A 108 17.67 -1.47 -1.21
N MET A 109 17.40 -0.96 -0.02
CA MET A 109 16.63 0.27 0.16
C MET A 109 17.49 1.51 -0.09
N GLY A 110 17.01 2.47 -0.89
CA GLY A 110 17.78 3.69 -1.12
C GLY A 110 17.23 4.70 -2.12
N ASN A 111 18.14 5.43 -2.78
CA ASN A 111 17.79 6.45 -3.77
C ASN A 111 17.36 5.76 -5.08
N PRO A 112 16.11 5.95 -5.54
CA PRO A 112 15.59 5.27 -6.73
C PRO A 112 16.32 5.67 -8.03
N GLY A 113 17.10 6.75 -8.04
CA GLY A 113 17.95 7.11 -9.18
C GLY A 113 19.17 6.19 -9.38
N ARG A 114 19.40 5.21 -8.48
CA ARG A 114 20.47 4.21 -8.63
C ARG A 114 19.86 2.89 -9.09
N LEU A 115 20.41 2.32 -10.18
CA LEU A 115 20.02 0.99 -10.68
C LEU A 115 20.17 -0.13 -9.65
N THR A 116 21.02 0.06 -8.64
CA THR A 116 21.25 -0.90 -7.56
C THR A 116 20.20 -0.83 -6.44
N THR A 117 19.23 0.09 -6.51
CA THR A 117 18.20 0.26 -5.48
C THR A 117 16.96 -0.51 -5.89
N ASP A 118 16.56 -1.46 -5.04
CA ASP A 118 15.37 -2.28 -5.24
C ASP A 118 14.12 -1.58 -4.69
N ILE A 119 14.25 -0.89 -3.54
CA ILE A 119 13.11 -0.26 -2.84
C ILE A 119 13.43 1.22 -2.55
N GLY A 120 12.60 2.11 -3.09
CA GLY A 120 12.68 3.56 -2.87
C GLY A 120 12.14 4.02 -1.51
N PRO A 121 12.14 5.34 -1.24
CA PRO A 121 11.53 5.90 -0.05
C PRO A 121 10.00 5.89 -0.12
N VAL A 122 9.35 6.00 1.03
CA VAL A 122 7.95 6.43 1.09
C VAL A 122 7.84 7.93 0.79
N ILE A 123 6.66 8.38 0.37
CA ILE A 123 6.45 9.68 -0.26
C ILE A 123 6.88 10.87 0.62
N ASP A 124 6.58 10.83 1.93
CA ASP A 124 6.90 11.91 2.85
C ASP A 124 7.08 11.41 4.31
N SER A 125 7.36 12.35 5.21
CA SER A 125 7.57 12.07 6.63
C SER A 125 6.30 11.65 7.37
N GLU A 126 5.12 12.09 6.92
CA GLU A 126 3.85 11.74 7.56
C GLU A 126 3.50 10.27 7.26
N ALA A 127 3.61 9.86 6.00
CA ALA A 127 3.46 8.48 5.57
C ALA A 127 4.44 7.57 6.33
N LYS A 128 5.71 7.99 6.43
CA LYS A 128 6.72 7.27 7.22
C LYS A 128 6.29 7.11 8.68
N ALA A 129 5.90 8.20 9.34
CA ALA A 129 5.51 8.18 10.74
C ALA A 129 4.28 7.28 10.99
N ASN A 130 3.31 7.30 10.07
CA ASN A 130 2.12 6.46 10.14
C ASN A 130 2.48 4.96 10.03
N ILE A 131 3.36 4.59 9.10
CA ILE A 131 3.85 3.21 8.95
C ILE A 131 4.63 2.77 10.20
N GLU A 132 5.56 3.61 10.69
CA GLU A 132 6.35 3.31 11.88
C GLU A 132 5.47 3.13 13.13
N ARG A 133 4.41 3.96 13.28
CA ARG A 133 3.42 3.82 14.35
C ARG A 133 2.67 2.50 14.28
N HIS A 134 2.26 2.08 13.08
CA HIS A 134 1.60 0.79 12.89
C HIS A 134 2.53 -0.38 13.24
N ILE A 135 3.78 -0.34 12.78
CA ILE A 135 4.80 -1.34 13.11
C ILE A 135 4.99 -1.43 14.63
N GLN A 136 5.12 -0.30 15.32
CA GLN A 136 5.30 -0.26 16.76
C GLN A 136 4.07 -0.79 17.51
N THR A 137 2.87 -0.48 17.03
CA THR A 137 1.61 -1.01 17.58
C THR A 137 1.56 -2.54 17.47
N MET A 138 2.03 -3.12 16.37
CA MET A 138 2.08 -4.57 16.20
C MET A 138 3.13 -5.21 17.11
N ARG A 139 4.31 -4.59 17.25
CA ARG A 139 5.32 -5.00 18.23
C ARG A 139 4.78 -4.97 19.66
N SER A 140 4.10 -3.90 20.07
CA SER A 140 3.56 -3.77 21.43
C SER A 140 2.45 -4.77 21.73
N LYS A 141 1.77 -5.28 20.70
CA LYS A 141 0.80 -6.39 20.79
C LYS A 141 1.47 -7.77 20.84
N GLY A 142 2.80 -7.85 20.93
CA GLY A 142 3.54 -9.11 20.99
C GLY A 142 3.62 -9.85 19.64
N ARG A 143 3.30 -9.19 18.53
CA ARG A 143 3.42 -9.81 17.21
C ARG A 143 4.88 -9.82 16.77
N PRO A 144 5.40 -10.93 16.20
CA PRO A 144 6.75 -10.97 15.67
C PRO A 144 6.86 -9.98 14.49
N VAL A 145 7.93 -9.17 14.50
CA VAL A 145 8.17 -8.18 13.45
C VAL A 145 9.58 -8.34 12.90
N PHE A 146 9.66 -8.62 11.61
CA PHE A 146 10.91 -8.61 10.85
C PHE A 146 11.03 -7.29 10.09
N GLN A 147 12.22 -6.68 10.12
CA GLN A 147 12.56 -5.50 9.32
C GLN A 147 13.95 -5.74 8.72
N ALA A 148 14.07 -5.61 7.40
CA ALA A 148 15.36 -5.68 6.74
C ALA A 148 16.27 -4.55 7.22
N VAL A 149 17.56 -4.85 7.42
CA VAL A 149 18.53 -3.87 7.90
C VAL A 149 18.71 -2.80 6.82
N ARG A 150 18.53 -1.53 7.18
CA ARG A 150 18.94 -0.43 6.30
C ARG A 150 20.46 -0.51 6.14
N GLY A 151 20.93 -0.94 4.98
CA GLY A 151 22.35 -0.81 4.61
C GLY A 151 22.78 0.64 4.86
N LYS A 152 23.92 0.85 5.53
CA LYS A 152 24.46 2.18 5.82
C LYS A 152 24.59 2.96 4.51
N GLN A 153 23.60 3.78 4.15
CA GLN A 153 23.75 4.77 3.10
C GLN A 153 24.79 5.77 3.61
N ARG A 154 26.02 5.65 3.06
CA ARG A 154 26.99 6.75 3.10
C ARG A 154 26.25 8.00 2.61
N ARG A 155 26.05 8.98 3.49
CA ARG A 155 25.63 10.33 3.09
C ARG A 155 26.60 10.76 1.98
N CYS A 156 26.10 10.98 0.77
CA CYS A 156 26.87 11.74 -0.19
C CYS A 156 26.90 13.18 0.35
N PRO A 157 28.06 13.86 0.34
CA PRO A 157 28.16 15.26 0.73
C PRO A 157 27.26 16.16 -0.13
#